data_AF-X1KE28-F1
#
_entry.id   AF-X1KE28-F1
#
_cell.length_a   1.000
_cell.length_b   1.000
_cell.length_c   1.000
_cell.angle_alpha   90.00
_cell.angle_beta   90.00
_cell.angle_gamma   90.00
#
_symmetry.space_group_name_H-M   'P 1'
#
loop_
_entity.id
_entity.type
_entity.pdbx_description
1 polymer ?
#
loop_
_entity_poly.entity_id
_entity_poly.type
_entity_poly.pdbx_seq_one_letter_code
_entity_poly.pdbx_strand_id
1 'polypeptide(L)'
;MSVIETVRLVLEEYEVGEPWKLTKGAGFVIPILGRPPFMDRNYVLLQEVLDKVSFKDTGGIGGVNVKNDSGRSVFVRKGTMLKGMGTQSRSPVAGVVLEPLDEMIKVPVDCIHQSHGIRAGAAFTAMGVTPQRVYQSLGRQSATWASIGSYSGRARASAMRAGGQSAGF
;
A
#
# COMPACT_ATOMS: atom_id res chain seq x y z
N MET A 1 11.78 -27.92 5.76
CA MET A 1 12.81 -26.87 5.88
C MET A 1 12.87 -26.48 7.35
N SER A 2 14.00 -26.69 8.01
CA SER A 2 14.19 -26.40 9.44
C SER A 2 14.32 -24.89 9.68
N VAL A 3 13.85 -24.39 10.82
CA VAL A 3 14.05 -22.98 11.22
C VAL A 3 15.54 -22.60 11.18
N ILE A 4 16.42 -23.56 11.48
CA ILE A 4 17.88 -23.39 11.45
C ILE A 4 18.39 -23.16 10.02
N GLU A 5 17.83 -23.85 9.03
CA GLU A 5 18.20 -23.66 7.61
C GLU A 5 17.74 -22.29 7.10
N THR A 6 16.53 -21.86 7.46
CA THR A 6 16.01 -20.54 7.09
C THR A 6 16.85 -19.41 7.70
N VAL A 7 17.21 -19.53 8.99
CA VAL A 7 18.07 -18.52 9.66
C VAL A 7 19.46 -18.49 9.04
N ARG A 8 20.02 -19.64 8.68
CA ARG A 8 21.33 -19.73 8.04
C ARG A 8 21.34 -19.08 6.65
N LEU A 9 20.34 -19.36 5.80
CA LEU A 9 20.19 -18.74 4.49
C LEU A 9 20.10 -17.20 4.59
N VAL A 10 19.35 -16.70 5.58
CA VAL A 10 19.26 -15.25 5.82
C VAL A 10 20.61 -14.65 6.24
N LEU A 11 21.43 -15.36 7.03
CA LEU A 11 22.75 -14.85 7.44
C LEU A 11 23.82 -14.95 6.34
N GLU A 12 23.64 -15.84 5.35
CA GLU A 12 24.54 -15.96 4.20
C GLU A 12 24.25 -14.88 3.15
N GLU A 13 22.97 -14.56 2.92
CA GLU A 13 22.51 -13.63 1.88
C GLU A 13 22.39 -12.16 2.34
N TYR A 14 22.39 -11.90 3.65
CA TYR A 14 22.20 -10.55 4.19
C TYR A 14 23.31 -10.17 5.17
N GLU A 15 23.56 -8.87 5.27
CA GLU A 15 24.41 -8.26 6.27
C GLU A 15 23.64 -7.20 7.07
N VAL A 16 24.10 -6.99 8.30
CA VAL A 16 23.55 -5.94 9.15
C VAL A 16 24.30 -4.64 8.86
N GLY A 17 23.59 -3.63 8.39
CA GLY A 17 24.13 -2.30 8.16
C GLY A 17 24.24 -1.48 9.44
N GLU A 18 24.86 -0.30 9.33
CA GLU A 18 25.04 0.63 10.44
C GLU A 18 23.69 1.12 11.00
N PRO A 19 23.46 1.09 12.33
CA PRO A 19 22.23 1.57 12.94
C PRO A 19 21.99 3.07 12.69
N TRP A 20 20.78 3.42 12.26
CA TRP A 20 20.37 4.81 12.06
C TRP A 20 19.59 5.29 13.28
N LYS A 21 20.08 6.35 13.93
CA LYS A 21 19.34 7.00 15.01
C LYS A 21 18.15 7.78 14.45
N LEU A 22 16.97 7.57 15.03
CA LEU A 22 15.79 8.35 14.66
C LEU A 22 15.96 9.81 15.12
N THR A 23 15.78 10.76 14.21
CA THR A 23 15.94 12.20 14.51
C THR A 23 14.97 12.71 15.57
N LYS A 24 13.81 12.05 15.75
CA LYS A 24 12.75 12.43 16.70
C LYS A 24 12.19 11.22 17.47
N GLY A 25 13.06 10.42 18.10
CA GLY A 25 12.62 9.30 18.95
C GLY A 25 13.75 8.61 19.70
N ALA A 26 13.39 7.81 20.71
CA ALA A 26 14.33 7.01 21.51
C ALA A 26 14.65 5.64 20.86
N GLY A 27 14.73 5.59 19.53
CA GLY A 27 14.90 4.35 18.77
C GLY A 27 15.95 4.47 17.67
N PHE A 28 16.36 3.32 17.17
CA PHE A 28 17.25 3.20 16.02
C PHE A 28 16.69 2.19 15.03
N VAL A 29 17.06 2.35 13.76
CA VAL A 29 16.73 1.42 12.67
C VAL A 29 18.00 0.64 12.38
N ILE A 30 17.94 -0.69 12.40
CA ILE A 30 19.03 -1.54 11.91
C ILE A 30 18.68 -1.95 10.48
N PRO A 31 19.43 -1.49 9.45
CA PRO A 31 19.24 -1.97 8.09
C PRO A 31 19.68 -3.43 7.98
N ILE A 32 18.86 -4.26 7.33
CA ILE A 32 19.27 -5.58 6.85
C ILE A 32 19.47 -5.43 5.34
N LEU A 33 20.72 -5.54 4.89
CA LEU A 33 21.15 -5.30 3.52
C LEU A 33 21.39 -6.63 2.82
N GLY A 34 20.99 -6.78 1.56
CA GLY A 34 21.38 -7.95 0.78
C GLY A 34 22.87 -7.88 0.43
N ARG A 35 23.55 -9.03 0.39
CA ARG A 35 24.91 -9.13 -0.12
C ARG A 35 24.91 -9.31 -1.65
N PRO A 36 25.77 -8.60 -2.40
CA PRO A 36 25.96 -8.87 -3.81
C PRO A 36 26.56 -10.27 -4.06
N PRO A 37 26.22 -10.94 -5.18
CA PRO A 37 25.27 -10.52 -6.19
C PRO A 37 23.83 -10.63 -5.68
N PHE A 38 23.04 -9.58 -5.88
CA PHE A 38 21.64 -9.59 -5.49
C PHE A 38 20.89 -10.64 -6.32
N MET A 39 20.07 -11.46 -5.66
CA MET A 39 19.17 -12.35 -6.39
C MET A 39 18.21 -11.53 -7.25
N ASP A 40 18.07 -11.93 -8.51
CA ASP A 40 17.05 -11.36 -9.38
C ASP A 40 15.66 -11.65 -8.82
N ARG A 41 14.85 -10.60 -8.66
CA ARG A 41 13.45 -10.77 -8.27
C ARG A 41 12.63 -11.26 -9.47
N ASN A 42 11.89 -12.35 -9.25
CA ASN A 42 10.96 -12.91 -10.23
C ASN A 42 9.63 -12.12 -10.34
N TYR A 43 9.57 -10.91 -9.79
CA TYR A 43 8.42 -10.02 -9.86
C TYR A 43 8.86 -8.57 -10.06
N VAL A 44 7.94 -7.74 -10.54
CA VAL A 44 8.11 -6.29 -10.62
C VAL A 44 7.17 -5.62 -9.63
N LEU A 45 7.49 -4.40 -9.21
CA LEU A 45 6.62 -3.60 -8.37
C LEU A 45 5.56 -2.91 -9.24
N LEU A 46 4.35 -2.72 -8.71
CA LEU A 46 3.27 -2.03 -9.44
C LEU A 46 3.70 -0.66 -10.01
N GLN A 47 4.57 0.07 -9.30
CA GLN A 47 5.08 1.38 -9.72
C GLN A 47 5.91 1.32 -11.00
N GLU A 48 6.48 0.17 -11.32
CA GLU A 48 7.33 -0.05 -12.51
C GLU A 48 6.50 -0.34 -13.76
N VAL A 49 5.22 -0.70 -13.59
CA VAL A 49 4.33 -1.18 -14.66
C VAL A 49 2.90 -0.62 -14.53
N LEU A 50 2.76 0.63 -14.07
CA LEU A 50 1.46 1.26 -13.79
C LEU A 50 0.52 1.27 -15.00
N ASP A 51 1.07 1.38 -16.21
CA ASP A 51 0.36 1.38 -17.49
C ASP A 51 -0.08 -0.01 -17.96
N LYS A 52 0.41 -1.07 -17.31
CA LYS A 52 0.14 -2.48 -17.68
C LYS A 52 -0.70 -3.24 -16.66
N VAL A 53 -1.20 -2.56 -15.63
CA VAL A 53 -2.11 -3.14 -14.64
C VAL A 53 -3.38 -2.32 -14.58
N SER A 54 -4.52 -2.95 -14.85
CA SER A 54 -5.82 -2.29 -14.83
C SER A 54 -6.66 -2.71 -13.63
N PHE A 55 -7.39 -1.75 -13.07
CA PHE A 55 -8.22 -1.92 -11.88
C PHE A 55 -9.66 -1.48 -12.21
N LYS A 56 -10.64 -2.33 -11.93
CA LYS A 56 -12.07 -2.07 -12.14
C LYS A 56 -12.90 -2.38 -10.90
N ASP A 57 -13.86 -1.53 -10.60
CA ASP A 57 -14.72 -1.71 -9.43
C ASP A 57 -15.65 -2.92 -9.63
N THR A 58 -15.78 -3.76 -8.61
CA THR A 58 -16.68 -4.91 -8.65
C THR A 58 -18.16 -4.54 -8.51
N GLY A 59 -18.46 -3.32 -8.06
CA GLY A 59 -19.82 -2.90 -7.68
C GLY A 59 -20.19 -3.22 -6.23
N GLY A 60 -19.37 -3.98 -5.50
CA GLY A 60 -19.54 -4.27 -4.07
C GLY A 60 -18.46 -3.60 -3.23
N ILE A 61 -18.61 -3.55 -1.90
CA ILE A 61 -17.69 -2.83 -0.99
C ILE A 61 -16.30 -3.47 -0.84
N GLY A 62 -16.18 -4.79 -1.05
CA GLY A 62 -15.00 -5.56 -0.62
C GLY A 62 -14.06 -6.03 -1.72
N GLY A 63 -14.20 -5.58 -2.97
CA GLY A 63 -13.39 -6.09 -4.07
C GLY A 63 -13.11 -5.11 -5.19
N VAL A 64 -11.93 -5.24 -5.80
CA VAL A 64 -11.55 -4.64 -7.08
C VAL A 64 -11.11 -5.76 -8.01
N ASN A 65 -11.59 -5.74 -9.24
CA ASN A 65 -11.12 -6.61 -10.31
C ASN A 65 -9.82 -6.05 -10.85
N VAL A 66 -8.78 -6.88 -10.93
CA VAL A 66 -7.44 -6.48 -11.35
C VAL A 66 -6.99 -7.37 -12.49
N LYS A 67 -6.44 -6.76 -13.55
CA LYS A 67 -5.78 -7.46 -14.65
C LYS A 67 -4.32 -7.05 -14.73
N ASN A 68 -3.46 -8.02 -14.96
CA ASN A 68 -2.03 -7.82 -15.17
C ASN A 68 -1.64 -8.17 -16.61
N ASP A 69 -1.41 -7.15 -17.43
CA ASP A 69 -0.97 -7.27 -18.82
C ASP A 69 0.55 -7.04 -18.97
N SER A 70 1.32 -7.10 -17.87
CA SER A 70 2.75 -6.76 -17.89
C SER A 70 3.66 -7.88 -18.39
N GLY A 71 3.14 -9.10 -18.55
CA GLY A 71 3.91 -10.30 -18.89
C GLY A 71 4.85 -10.80 -17.78
N ARG A 72 4.78 -10.22 -16.58
CA ARG A 72 5.58 -10.61 -15.39
C ARG A 72 4.68 -10.61 -14.17
N SER A 73 5.04 -11.34 -13.12
CA SER A 73 4.34 -11.24 -11.85
C SER A 73 4.49 -9.84 -11.26
N VAL A 74 3.39 -9.21 -10.84
CA VAL A 74 3.39 -7.85 -10.29
C VAL A 74 3.02 -7.89 -8.81
N PHE A 75 3.90 -7.35 -7.96
CA PHE A 75 3.60 -7.18 -6.55
C PHE A 75 2.84 -5.87 -6.31
N VAL A 76 1.61 -6.00 -5.81
CA VAL A 76 0.79 -4.91 -5.32
C VAL A 76 0.87 -4.89 -3.80
N ARG A 77 1.42 -3.82 -3.25
CA ARG A 77 1.57 -3.66 -1.81
C ARG A 77 0.20 -3.46 -1.14
N LYS A 78 0.02 -4.04 0.06
CA LYS A 78 -1.05 -3.62 1.00
C LYS A 78 -1.03 -2.09 1.12
N GLY A 79 -2.19 -1.46 1.23
CA GLY A 79 -2.23 -0.01 1.42
C GLY A 79 -2.02 0.81 0.15
N THR A 80 -1.78 0.20 -1.01
CA THR A 80 -1.71 0.96 -2.27
C THR A 80 -3.05 1.68 -2.48
N MET A 81 -3.05 3.02 -2.60
CA MET A 81 -4.31 3.73 -2.80
C MET A 81 -4.75 3.60 -4.25
N LEU A 82 -5.98 3.14 -4.45
CA LEU A 82 -6.64 3.06 -5.74
C LEU A 82 -7.63 4.21 -5.80
N LYS A 83 -7.26 5.31 -6.46
CA LYS A 83 -8.13 6.47 -6.65
C LYS A 83 -9.24 6.13 -7.63
N GLY A 84 -10.48 6.09 -7.16
CA GLY A 84 -11.63 5.78 -8.00
C GLY A 84 -11.94 6.91 -8.99
N MET A 85 -12.17 6.57 -10.26
CA MET A 85 -12.64 7.47 -11.29
C MET A 85 -14.17 7.35 -11.41
N GLY A 86 -14.89 8.17 -10.64
CA GLY A 86 -16.35 8.08 -10.55
C GLY A 86 -16.86 6.92 -9.68
N THR A 87 -16.01 6.41 -8.78
CA THR A 87 -16.36 5.44 -7.73
C THR A 87 -15.59 5.75 -6.43
N GLN A 88 -15.90 5.07 -5.33
CA GLN A 88 -15.16 5.21 -4.06
C GLN A 88 -13.72 4.73 -4.19
N SER A 89 -12.75 5.53 -3.75
CA SER A 89 -11.35 5.11 -3.67
C SER A 89 -11.15 3.96 -2.68
N ARG A 90 -10.23 3.06 -2.99
CA ARG A 90 -10.02 1.80 -2.25
C ARG A 90 -8.57 1.50 -1.98
N SER A 91 -8.31 0.50 -1.14
CA SER A 91 -6.97 0.02 -0.87
C SER A 91 -6.95 -1.49 -0.62
N PRO A 92 -6.02 -2.25 -1.22
CA PRO A 92 -5.81 -3.67 -0.90
C PRO A 92 -5.54 -3.89 0.58
N VAL A 93 -6.19 -4.91 1.15
CA VAL A 93 -6.07 -5.26 2.59
C VAL A 93 -4.86 -6.13 2.90
N ALA A 94 -4.25 -6.73 1.86
CA ALA A 94 -3.05 -7.55 1.91
C ALA A 94 -2.12 -7.22 0.75
N GLY A 95 -0.85 -7.64 0.85
CA GLY A 95 0.05 -7.68 -0.31
C GLY A 95 -0.37 -8.81 -1.24
N VAL A 96 -0.38 -8.56 -2.54
CA VAL A 96 -0.84 -9.53 -3.55
C VAL A 96 0.20 -9.59 -4.66
N VAL A 97 0.54 -10.80 -5.10
CA VAL A 97 1.29 -11.03 -6.34
C VAL A 97 0.27 -11.36 -7.43
N LEU A 98 0.22 -10.53 -8.46
CA LEU A 98 -0.65 -10.70 -9.61
C LEU A 98 0.13 -11.47 -10.67
N GLU A 99 -0.30 -12.68 -10.99
CA GLU A 99 0.23 -13.40 -12.15
C GLU A 99 -0.27 -12.77 -13.47
N PRO A 100 0.49 -12.85 -14.57
CA PRO A 100 0.09 -12.33 -15.87
C PRO A 100 -0.95 -13.25 -16.52
N LEU A 101 -2.18 -13.22 -16.01
CA LEU A 101 -3.32 -14.00 -16.50
C LEU A 101 -4.20 -13.19 -17.45
N ASP A 102 -4.85 -13.88 -18.39
CA ASP A 102 -5.79 -13.24 -19.34
C ASP A 102 -7.10 -12.77 -18.70
N GLU A 103 -7.39 -13.21 -17.46
CA GLU A 103 -8.61 -12.89 -16.73
C GLU A 103 -8.40 -11.82 -15.64
N MET A 104 -9.50 -11.16 -15.25
CA MET A 104 -9.50 -10.29 -14.09
C MET A 104 -9.69 -11.08 -12.81
N ILE A 105 -8.77 -10.93 -11.86
CA ILE A 105 -8.89 -11.51 -10.54
C ILE A 105 -9.42 -10.51 -9.52
N LYS A 106 -10.22 -10.98 -8.57
CA LYS A 106 -10.78 -10.14 -7.51
C LYS A 106 -9.78 -10.00 -6.36
N VAL A 107 -9.29 -8.79 -6.16
CA VAL A 107 -8.45 -8.43 -5.01
C VAL A 107 -9.31 -7.88 -3.87
N PRO A 108 -9.21 -8.41 -2.64
CA PRO A 108 -9.89 -7.87 -1.47
C PRO A 108 -9.38 -6.48 -1.10
N VAL A 109 -10.31 -5.56 -0.85
CA VAL A 109 -10.02 -4.16 -0.55
C VAL A 109 -10.94 -3.61 0.54
N ASP A 110 -10.53 -2.52 1.16
CA ASP A 110 -11.42 -1.64 1.93
C ASP A 110 -11.66 -0.33 1.16
N CYS A 111 -12.85 0.26 1.32
CA CYS A 111 -13.13 1.63 0.91
C CYS A 111 -12.38 2.63 1.80
N ILE A 112 -11.62 3.55 1.20
CA ILE A 112 -10.81 4.55 1.91
C ILE A 112 -11.28 5.99 1.66
N HIS A 113 -12.38 6.18 0.94
CA HIS A 113 -12.96 7.50 0.71
C HIS A 113 -14.47 7.43 0.44
N GLN A 114 -15.26 8.20 1.17
CA GLN A 114 -16.74 8.09 1.18
C GLN A 114 -17.45 8.99 0.16
N SER A 115 -16.77 9.92 -0.49
CA SER A 115 -17.45 11.01 -1.23
C SER A 115 -18.16 10.59 -2.54
N HIS A 116 -18.11 9.32 -2.93
CA HIS A 116 -18.72 8.83 -4.17
C HIS A 116 -19.57 7.59 -3.90
N GLY A 117 -20.54 7.31 -4.77
CA GLY A 117 -21.19 6.01 -4.80
C GLY A 117 -20.23 4.93 -5.32
N ILE A 118 -20.59 3.66 -5.10
CA ILE A 118 -19.89 2.54 -5.75
C ILE A 118 -20.49 2.35 -7.13
N ARG A 119 -19.64 2.29 -8.16
CA ARG A 119 -20.06 2.09 -9.56
C ARG A 119 -19.31 0.93 -10.18
N ALA A 120 -20.00 -0.16 -10.47
CA ALA A 120 -19.41 -1.33 -11.12
C ALA A 120 -18.73 -0.96 -12.45
N GLY A 121 -17.56 -1.54 -12.71
CA GLY A 121 -16.75 -1.31 -13.90
C GLY A 121 -15.99 0.01 -13.93
N ALA A 122 -16.19 0.91 -12.97
CA ALA A 122 -15.44 2.15 -12.87
C ALA A 122 -13.94 1.87 -12.68
N ALA A 123 -13.10 2.68 -13.32
CA ALA A 123 -11.66 2.51 -13.28
C ALA A 123 -11.05 3.09 -11.99
N PHE A 124 -9.85 2.61 -11.66
CA PHE A 124 -9.00 3.23 -10.64
C PHE A 124 -7.64 3.62 -11.20
N THR A 125 -7.02 4.60 -10.56
CA THR A 125 -5.60 4.93 -10.73
C THR A 125 -4.85 4.61 -9.45
N ALA A 126 -3.77 3.83 -9.53
CA ALA A 126 -2.92 3.56 -8.38
C ALA A 126 -2.09 4.80 -8.00
N MET A 127 -2.09 5.18 -6.71
CA MET A 127 -1.55 6.45 -6.21
C MET A 127 -0.89 6.25 -4.85
N GLY A 128 0.43 6.08 -4.79
CA GLY A 128 1.16 6.01 -3.53
C GLY A 128 0.60 4.97 -2.55
N VAL A 129 0.74 5.24 -1.24
CA VAL A 129 0.34 4.32 -0.17
C VAL A 129 -0.45 5.08 0.90
N THR A 130 -1.45 4.44 1.51
CA THR A 130 -2.24 5.00 2.60
C THR A 130 -1.35 5.39 3.79
N PRO A 131 -1.71 6.42 4.57
CA PRO A 131 -1.02 6.74 5.82
C PRO A 131 -0.94 5.54 6.77
N GLN A 132 0.15 5.44 7.55
CA GLN A 132 0.43 4.26 8.39
C GLN A 132 -0.73 3.84 9.30
N ARG A 133 -1.45 4.80 9.88
CA ARG A 133 -2.61 4.50 10.73
C ARG A 133 -3.75 3.83 9.95
N VAL A 134 -4.00 4.29 8.72
CA VAL A 134 -5.01 3.69 7.83
C VAL A 134 -4.52 2.31 7.38
N TYR A 135 -3.25 2.21 7.00
CA TYR A 135 -2.60 0.95 6.61
C TYR A 135 -2.79 -0.17 7.66
N GLN A 136 -2.58 0.15 8.94
CA GLN A 136 -2.72 -0.79 10.05
C GLN A 136 -4.17 -1.24 10.27
N SER A 137 -5.15 -0.39 9.95
CA SER A 137 -6.58 -0.71 10.12
C SER A 137 -7.21 -1.49 8.94
N LEU A 138 -6.52 -1.56 7.80
CA LEU A 138 -7.02 -2.27 6.61
C LEU A 138 -7.27 -3.75 6.90
N GLY A 139 -8.43 -4.24 6.46
CA GLY A 139 -8.93 -5.60 6.66
C GLY A 139 -10.27 -5.65 7.40
N ARG A 140 -10.70 -4.52 7.98
CA ARG A 140 -12.03 -4.37 8.59
C ARG A 140 -12.59 -2.99 8.27
N GLN A 141 -13.55 -2.93 7.35
CA GLN A 141 -14.12 -1.68 6.81
C GLN A 141 -14.46 -0.62 7.87
N SER A 142 -15.10 -1.01 8.97
CA SER A 142 -15.47 -0.08 10.06
C SER A 142 -14.24 0.50 10.80
N ALA A 143 -13.20 -0.30 11.01
CA ALA A 143 -11.95 0.17 11.61
C ALA A 143 -11.18 1.08 10.65
N THR A 144 -11.16 0.74 9.36
CA THR A 144 -10.57 1.57 8.31
C THR A 144 -11.22 2.95 8.26
N TRP A 145 -12.55 3.03 8.30
CA TRP A 145 -13.26 4.31 8.35
C TRP A 145 -13.01 5.11 9.63
N ALA A 146 -13.04 4.46 10.80
CA ALA A 146 -12.71 5.12 12.07
C ALA A 146 -11.29 5.70 12.06
N SER A 147 -10.34 4.98 11.46
CA SER A 147 -8.96 5.41 11.28
C SER A 147 -8.83 6.61 10.34
N ILE A 148 -9.53 6.58 9.20
CA ILE A 148 -9.57 7.69 8.23
C ILE A 148 -10.19 8.94 8.84
N GLY A 149 -11.31 8.80 9.56
CA GLY A 149 -11.95 9.93 10.25
C GLY A 149 -11.00 10.57 11.26
N SER A 150 -10.33 9.74 12.05
CA SER A 150 -9.32 10.20 13.02
C SER A 150 -8.11 10.88 12.36
N TYR A 151 -7.61 10.33 11.25
CA TYR A 151 -6.49 10.91 10.50
C TYR A 151 -6.87 12.26 9.89
N SER A 152 -8.03 12.33 9.22
CA SER A 152 -8.52 13.54 8.58
C SER A 152 -8.79 14.65 9.59
N GLY A 153 -9.35 14.32 10.76
CA GLY A 153 -9.54 15.27 11.86
C GLY A 153 -8.21 15.87 12.35
N ARG A 154 -7.17 15.05 12.52
CA ARG A 154 -5.82 15.53 12.91
C ARG A 154 -5.16 16.37 11.84
N ALA A 155 -5.27 15.97 10.57
CA ALA A 155 -4.71 16.71 9.45
C ALA A 155 -5.32 18.11 9.36
N ARG A 156 -6.66 18.22 9.49
CA ARG A 156 -7.37 19.50 9.56
C ARG A 156 -6.94 20.35 10.75
N ALA A 157 -6.88 19.78 11.95
CA ALA A 157 -6.45 20.50 13.14
C ALA A 157 -4.99 21.02 13.02
N SER A 158 -4.11 20.25 12.40
CA SER A 158 -2.72 20.64 12.16
C SER A 158 -2.63 21.76 11.11
N ALA A 159 -3.42 21.68 10.03
CA ALA A 159 -3.50 22.72 9.01
C ALA A 159 -4.04 24.05 9.58
N MET A 160 -5.07 23.99 10.43
CA MET A 160 -5.60 25.17 11.13
C MET A 160 -4.56 25.81 12.06
N ARG A 161 -3.78 25.01 12.79
CA ARG A 161 -2.68 25.51 13.64
C ARG A 161 -1.54 26.13 12.83
N ALA A 162 -1.21 25.56 11.67
CA ALA A 162 -0.18 26.10 10.79
C ALA A 162 -0.64 27.39 10.08
N GLY A 163 -1.92 27.49 9.69
CA GLY A 163 -2.50 28.70 9.10
C GLY A 163 -2.67 29.85 10.09
N GLY A 164 -2.85 29.55 11.38
CA GLY A 164 -2.99 30.53 12.47
C GLY A 164 -1.70 31.24 12.91
N GLN A 165 -0.54 30.89 12.35
CA GLN A 165 0.75 31.55 12.65
C GLN A 165 1.15 32.64 11.65
N SER A 166 0.24 33.13 10.81
CA SER A 166 0.53 34.16 9.78
C SER A 166 -0.09 35.55 10.06
N ALA A 167 -0.52 35.84 11.29
CA ALA A 167 -0.93 37.19 11.68
C ALA A 167 -0.28 37.58 13.02
N GLY A 168 0.79 38.38 12.95
CA GLY A 168 1.41 39.04 14.10
C GLY A 168 2.94 38.98 14.07
N PHE A 169 3.58 39.82 13.27
CA PHE A 169 4.38 41.00 13.64
C PHE A 169 5.02 41.59 12.38
#